data_AF-A0A2P2C5P1-F1
#
_entry.id   AF-A0A2P2C5P1-F1
#
_cell.length_a   1.000
_cell.length_b   1.000
_cell.length_c   1.000
_cell.angle_alpha   90.00
_cell.angle_beta   90.00
_cell.angle_gamma   90.00
#
_symmetry.space_group_name_H-M   'P 1'
#
loop_
_entity.id
_entity.type
_entity.pdbx_description
1 polymer ?
#
loop_
_entity_poly.entity_id
_entity_poly.type
_entity_poly.pdbx_seq_one_letter_code
_entity_poly.pdbx_strand_id
1 'polypeptide(L)'
;MGAAASDTYSRAARRSSGICEMKAAGPAFAGPAAAISPQPEEIGARWSWGGLVRWRQATYGARDSAVGPGETHMPYLHSHRMLAVAGATCLAATAVFAVPATAEKPRSGSSTGTGQVFKVNPVQSSGDQSLTDQKDAAGAVPGSAYAQVQLRNLDGSGRLIGRWVNVRSSTGDAAYSPTNTFLYNRHDDRFEQVMAYFWVNEAQEYLQSLGFGSSLRPVNAESQDVRLNQYGIDNSFSWDKHDYIRLGKGGVDDAEDAEVIVHEYGHAVHDAQVPGYGASLDAGAIGEAFGDYLAVTVGLSTASRYGWPVLAPEPCVADWDSISYTSTVPHCLRRIDSGLVLEDRRNQVHYDGMIWSQALWDIRQRYVALGLTTRDWDRTLIDSQFGYAPDTSFSEAAEVTYQKALDTQGAAVAAAVRAGFAARHIYF
;
A
#
# COMPACT_ATOMS: atom_id res chain seq x y z
N MET A 1 21.97 57.58 -49.39
CA MET A 1 23.08 56.87 -50.07
C MET A 1 22.76 55.39 -49.90
N GLY A 2 21.96 54.75 -50.76
CA GLY A 2 22.21 54.40 -52.17
C GLY A 2 23.04 53.11 -52.20
N ALA A 3 22.69 52.00 -52.84
CA ALA A 3 21.56 51.56 -53.69
C ALA A 3 21.69 50.01 -53.78
N ALA A 4 20.58 49.24 -53.79
CA ALA A 4 20.05 48.46 -54.94
C ALA A 4 20.83 47.15 -55.25
N ALA A 5 20.28 46.03 -55.71
CA ALA A 5 18.99 45.67 -56.32
C ALA A 5 18.83 44.12 -56.17
N SER A 6 17.63 43.56 -55.94
CA SER A 6 16.69 42.93 -56.93
C SER A 6 17.35 41.84 -57.81
N ASP A 7 16.75 40.67 -58.09
CA ASP A 7 15.38 40.50 -58.53
C ASP A 7 14.80 39.08 -58.35
N THR A 8 13.47 39.11 -58.27
CA THR A 8 12.46 38.06 -58.21
C THR A 8 12.09 37.44 -59.57
N TYR A 9 11.18 36.45 -59.51
CA TYR A 9 10.25 35.88 -60.51
C TYR A 9 10.62 34.49 -61.07
N SER A 10 9.72 33.49 -61.22
CA SER A 10 8.28 33.35 -60.92
C SER A 10 7.80 31.99 -61.44
N ARG A 11 6.88 31.33 -60.68
CA ARG A 11 5.67 30.53 -61.07
C ARG A 11 5.83 29.45 -62.17
N ALA A 12 5.07 28.37 -62.28
CA ALA A 12 3.80 27.84 -61.78
C ALA A 12 3.86 26.32 -62.18
N ALA A 13 2.98 25.37 -61.86
CA ALA A 13 1.60 25.35 -61.43
C ALA A 13 1.18 23.88 -61.25
N ARG A 14 0.30 23.64 -60.25
CA ARG A 14 -0.92 22.77 -60.31
C ARG A 14 -0.68 21.25 -60.42
N ARG A 15 -1.38 20.38 -59.68
CA ARG A 15 -2.85 20.23 -59.48
C ARG A 15 -3.05 19.35 -58.22
N SER A 16 -3.86 19.80 -57.24
CA SER A 16 -5.24 19.35 -56.94
C SER A 16 -5.31 17.89 -56.45
N SER A 17 -5.89 17.55 -55.30
CA SER A 17 -7.26 17.82 -54.81
C SER A 17 -7.37 17.23 -53.39
N GLY A 18 -8.16 17.65 -52.41
CA GLY A 18 -9.20 18.68 -52.22
C GLY A 18 -9.71 18.50 -50.76
N ILE A 19 -9.93 19.60 -50.00
CA ILE A 19 -11.26 20.20 -49.68
C ILE A 19 -11.95 19.48 -48.49
N CYS A 20 -12.52 20.10 -47.45
CA CYS A 20 -12.63 21.49 -46.93
C CYS A 20 -13.31 21.45 -45.55
N GLU A 21 -12.90 22.37 -44.66
CA GLU A 21 -13.69 23.35 -43.85
C GLU A 21 -14.89 22.90 -42.98
N MET A 22 -15.18 23.49 -41.82
CA MET A 22 -15.45 24.93 -41.59
C MET A 22 -15.24 25.39 -40.14
N LYS A 23 -14.85 26.67 -40.01
CA LYS A 23 -15.09 27.58 -38.87
C LYS A 23 -16.38 28.39 -39.13
N ALA A 24 -17.09 28.79 -38.07
CA ALA A 24 -17.83 30.05 -38.00
C ALA A 24 -18.13 30.45 -36.55
N ALA A 25 -18.27 31.77 -36.29
CA ALA A 25 -18.33 32.42 -34.99
C ALA A 25 -19.62 33.27 -34.77
N GLY A 26 -20.06 33.39 -33.50
CA GLY A 26 -20.88 34.48 -32.90
C GLY A 26 -22.39 34.55 -33.24
N PRO A 27 -23.28 35.18 -32.42
CA PRO A 27 -23.04 36.23 -31.39
C PRO A 27 -23.77 36.03 -30.02
N ALA A 28 -23.63 37.02 -29.13
CA ALA A 28 -24.06 37.05 -27.72
C ALA A 28 -25.50 37.55 -27.45
N PHE A 29 -26.12 37.08 -26.35
CA PHE A 29 -27.18 37.76 -25.57
C PHE A 29 -27.11 37.34 -24.09
N ALA A 30 -27.42 38.29 -23.18
CA ALA A 30 -27.18 38.23 -21.73
C ALA A 30 -28.40 37.75 -20.90
N GLY A 31 -28.13 37.11 -19.75
CA GLY A 31 -29.09 36.83 -18.66
C GLY A 31 -28.46 35.89 -17.60
N PRO A 32 -28.67 36.10 -16.28
CA PRO A 32 -27.74 35.63 -15.25
C PRO A 32 -28.00 34.17 -14.87
N ALA A 33 -26.95 33.34 -14.85
CA ALA A 33 -27.01 32.01 -14.29
C ALA A 33 -25.88 31.83 -13.27
N ALA A 34 -26.25 31.29 -12.12
CA ALA A 34 -25.46 31.11 -10.92
C ALA A 34 -24.06 30.53 -11.19
N ALA A 35 -23.07 31.07 -10.48
CA ALA A 35 -21.73 30.53 -10.43
C ALA A 35 -21.76 29.13 -9.79
N ILE A 36 -21.77 28.09 -10.63
CA ILE A 36 -21.39 26.74 -10.24
C ILE A 36 -19.88 26.68 -10.40
N SER A 37 -19.17 26.65 -9.27
CA SER A 37 -17.74 26.36 -9.22
C SER A 37 -17.48 25.00 -9.88
N PRO A 38 -16.51 24.87 -10.81
CA PRO A 38 -16.11 23.56 -11.29
C PRO A 38 -15.45 22.80 -10.14
N GLN A 39 -16.05 21.67 -9.77
CA GLN A 39 -15.44 20.64 -8.94
C GLN A 39 -14.23 20.08 -9.70
N PRO A 40 -13.05 19.91 -9.09
CA PRO A 40 -11.99 19.13 -9.71
C PRO A 40 -12.43 17.66 -9.77
N GLU A 41 -12.40 17.09 -10.98
CA GLU A 41 -12.58 15.66 -11.23
C GLU A 41 -11.48 14.87 -10.49
N GLU A 42 -11.89 13.87 -9.71
CA GLU A 42 -11.00 12.89 -9.06
C GLU A 42 -10.21 12.10 -10.12
N ILE A 43 -8.89 12.20 -10.08
CA ILE A 43 -7.96 11.33 -10.80
C ILE A 43 -7.47 10.29 -9.78
N GLY A 44 -7.67 9.01 -10.10
CA GLY A 44 -7.68 7.93 -9.12
C GLY A 44 -6.32 7.35 -8.78
N ALA A 45 -5.99 7.37 -7.49
CA ALA A 45 -5.29 6.29 -6.79
C ALA A 45 -6.35 5.61 -5.91
N ARG A 46 -6.72 4.37 -6.22
CA ARG A 46 -7.81 3.65 -5.51
C ARG A 46 -7.25 2.52 -4.67
N TRP A 47 -6.51 2.85 -3.60
CA TRP A 47 -6.29 1.94 -2.47
C TRP A 47 -7.65 1.36 -2.07
N SER A 48 -7.76 0.04 -1.90
CA SER A 48 -9.05 -0.55 -1.58
C SER A 48 -8.91 -1.83 -0.79
N TRP A 49 -9.69 -1.94 0.27
CA TRP A 49 -9.99 -3.21 0.94
C TRP A 49 -10.48 -4.24 -0.07
N GLY A 50 -9.90 -5.44 -0.01
CA GLY A 50 -10.39 -6.65 -0.69
C GLY A 50 -11.73 -7.18 -0.14
N GLY A 51 -12.75 -6.32 -0.02
CA GLY A 51 -14.04 -6.63 0.59
C GLY A 51 -15.23 -6.02 -0.16
N LEU A 52 -15.46 -6.44 -1.41
CA LEU A 52 -16.63 -6.01 -2.19
C LEU A 52 -17.91 -6.71 -1.70
N VAL A 53 -18.52 -6.24 -0.60
CA VAL A 53 -19.91 -6.59 -0.26
C VAL A 53 -20.83 -5.60 -0.95
N ARG A 54 -21.33 -6.01 -2.12
CA ARG A 54 -22.36 -5.27 -2.85
C ARG A 54 -23.71 -5.47 -2.16
N TRP A 55 -24.14 -4.51 -1.35
CA TRP A 55 -25.47 -4.52 -0.74
C TRP A 55 -26.57 -4.43 -1.81
N ARG A 56 -27.23 -5.54 -2.10
CA ARG A 56 -28.60 -5.54 -2.64
C ARG A 56 -29.55 -5.92 -1.53
N GLN A 57 -30.40 -4.99 -1.12
CA GLN A 57 -31.61 -5.31 -0.39
C GLN A 57 -32.47 -6.24 -1.25
N ALA A 58 -32.64 -7.48 -0.79
CA ALA A 58 -33.67 -8.38 -1.28
C ALA A 58 -34.50 -8.82 -0.09
N THR A 59 -35.64 -8.16 0.09
CA THR A 59 -36.75 -8.63 0.91
C THR A 59 -37.23 -9.97 0.37
N TYR A 60 -37.20 -11.04 1.15
CA TYR A 60 -38.04 -12.21 0.89
C TYR A 60 -38.64 -12.75 2.18
N GLY A 61 -39.97 -12.83 2.14
CA GLY A 61 -40.83 -13.26 3.23
C GLY A 61 -40.80 -14.76 3.48
N ALA A 62 -41.26 -15.08 4.68
CA ALA A 62 -41.43 -16.41 5.24
C ALA A 62 -42.26 -17.37 4.37
N ARG A 63 -41.94 -18.67 4.47
CA ARG A 63 -42.92 -19.76 4.54
C ARG A 63 -42.29 -21.05 5.07
N ASP A 64 -43.03 -21.67 5.99
CA ASP A 64 -42.73 -22.86 6.78
C ASP A 64 -42.81 -24.20 6.02
N SER A 65 -42.31 -25.24 6.72
CA SER A 65 -42.73 -26.66 6.73
C SER A 65 -42.14 -27.58 5.65
N ALA A 66 -41.89 -28.89 5.83
CA ALA A 66 -41.68 -29.82 6.95
C ALA A 66 -41.43 -31.22 6.30
N VAL A 67 -40.69 -32.11 6.99
CA VAL A 67 -40.80 -33.61 6.97
C VAL A 67 -40.27 -34.43 5.75
N GLY A 68 -39.41 -35.44 6.02
CA GLY A 68 -38.97 -36.52 5.09
C GLY A 68 -39.88 -37.78 5.15
N PRO A 69 -39.45 -39.05 4.94
CA PRO A 69 -38.25 -39.67 4.31
C PRO A 69 -38.58 -40.89 3.36
N GLY A 70 -37.57 -41.66 2.86
CA GLY A 70 -37.69 -43.05 2.32
C GLY A 70 -37.22 -43.26 0.84
N GLU A 71 -36.13 -44.00 0.56
CA GLU A 71 -36.05 -45.42 0.05
C GLU A 71 -36.68 -45.64 -1.36
N THR A 72 -36.18 -46.40 -2.37
CA THR A 72 -35.21 -47.53 -2.54
C THR A 72 -35.02 -47.85 -4.06
N HIS A 73 -33.91 -48.56 -4.43
CA HIS A 73 -33.67 -49.55 -5.54
C HIS A 73 -33.95 -49.18 -7.04
N MET A 74 -33.30 -49.65 -8.13
CA MET A 74 -32.22 -50.60 -8.55
C MET A 74 -32.08 -50.43 -10.12
N PRO A 75 -31.39 -51.28 -10.92
CA PRO A 75 -29.95 -51.33 -11.23
C PRO A 75 -29.65 -51.31 -12.76
N TYR A 76 -28.38 -51.31 -13.19
CA TYR A 76 -28.00 -51.95 -14.46
C TYR A 76 -26.69 -52.73 -14.32
N LEU A 77 -26.81 -54.03 -14.61
CA LEU A 77 -25.77 -55.04 -14.75
C LEU A 77 -24.82 -54.70 -15.92
N HIS A 78 -23.60 -55.24 -15.90
CA HIS A 78 -23.09 -56.16 -16.94
C HIS A 78 -21.74 -56.80 -16.53
N SER A 79 -21.83 -58.08 -16.18
CA SER A 79 -21.07 -59.22 -16.73
C SER A 79 -19.53 -59.23 -16.73
N HIS A 80 -18.99 -60.13 -15.89
CA HIS A 80 -17.61 -60.63 -15.90
C HIS A 80 -17.27 -61.48 -17.14
N ARG A 81 -16.04 -61.35 -17.64
CA ARG A 81 -15.25 -62.47 -18.20
C ARG A 81 -13.77 -62.32 -17.84
N MET A 82 -13.28 -63.25 -17.03
CA MET A 82 -11.85 -63.52 -16.85
C MET A 82 -11.31 -64.29 -18.05
N LEU A 83 -10.12 -63.94 -18.52
CA LEU A 83 -9.24 -64.80 -19.29
C LEU A 83 -7.80 -64.58 -18.82
N ALA A 84 -7.21 -65.64 -18.29
CA ALA A 84 -5.79 -65.73 -17.99
C ALA A 84 -5.01 -65.97 -19.30
N VAL A 85 -3.92 -65.24 -19.52
CA VAL A 85 -2.89 -65.57 -20.51
C VAL A 85 -1.51 -65.39 -19.88
N ALA A 86 -0.70 -66.42 -20.05
CA ALA A 86 0.64 -66.58 -19.53
C ALA A 86 1.70 -65.76 -20.29
N GLY A 87 2.76 -65.40 -19.57
CA GLY A 87 4.15 -65.43 -20.03
C GLY A 87 4.55 -64.56 -21.23
N ALA A 88 5.04 -63.35 -20.94
CA ALA A 88 6.04 -62.70 -21.78
C ALA A 88 7.04 -61.95 -20.88
N THR A 89 8.28 -62.44 -20.85
CA THR A 89 9.44 -61.74 -20.29
C THR A 89 9.76 -60.51 -21.13
N CYS A 90 9.20 -59.36 -20.77
CA CYS A 90 9.68 -58.07 -21.27
C CYS A 90 10.93 -57.68 -20.48
N LEU A 91 12.09 -57.72 -21.13
CA LEU A 91 13.27 -56.96 -20.73
C LEU A 91 12.87 -55.47 -20.73
N ALA A 92 12.48 -54.95 -19.56
CA ALA A 92 12.36 -53.52 -19.35
C ALA A 92 13.77 -52.93 -19.35
N ALA A 93 14.20 -52.38 -20.48
CA ALA A 93 15.28 -51.42 -20.48
C ALA A 93 14.81 -50.22 -19.64
N THR A 94 15.25 -50.16 -18.39
CA THR A 94 15.13 -48.99 -17.55
C THR A 94 16.01 -47.90 -18.15
N ALA A 95 15.46 -47.16 -19.11
CA ALA A 95 15.98 -45.85 -19.44
C ALA A 95 15.79 -44.99 -18.18
N VAL A 96 16.86 -44.88 -17.38
CA VAL A 96 16.96 -43.87 -16.33
C VAL A 96 16.93 -42.53 -17.07
N PHE A 97 15.74 -41.94 -17.19
CA PHE A 97 15.63 -40.52 -17.48
C PHE A 97 16.25 -39.81 -16.28
N ALA A 98 17.54 -39.48 -16.38
CA ALA A 98 18.14 -38.50 -15.51
C ALA A 98 17.35 -37.20 -15.77
N VAL A 99 16.44 -36.88 -14.85
CA VAL A 99 15.85 -35.55 -14.78
C VAL A 99 17.05 -34.61 -14.75
N PRO A 100 17.19 -33.65 -15.68
CA PRO A 100 18.31 -32.73 -15.62
C PRO A 100 18.24 -32.07 -14.24
N ALA A 101 19.25 -32.32 -13.41
CA ALA A 101 19.40 -31.61 -12.17
C ALA A 101 19.50 -30.13 -12.55
N THR A 102 18.42 -29.38 -12.32
CA THR A 102 18.49 -27.93 -12.39
C THR A 102 19.56 -27.54 -11.38
N ALA A 103 20.66 -26.97 -11.85
CA ALA A 103 21.71 -26.50 -10.97
C ALA A 103 21.07 -25.55 -9.97
N GLU A 104 21.03 -25.96 -8.70
CA GLU A 104 20.46 -25.13 -7.64
C GLU A 104 21.25 -23.83 -7.62
N LYS A 105 20.54 -22.69 -7.70
CA LYS A 105 21.18 -21.38 -7.66
C LYS A 105 22.06 -21.29 -6.40
N PRO A 106 23.31 -20.80 -6.49
CA PRO A 106 24.18 -20.70 -5.32
C PRO A 106 23.50 -19.95 -4.17
N ARG A 107 23.51 -20.54 -2.98
CA ARG A 107 22.97 -19.89 -1.78
C ARG A 107 23.97 -18.87 -1.27
N SER A 108 23.49 -17.77 -0.69
CA SER A 108 24.36 -16.83 0.02
C SER A 108 24.77 -17.34 1.39
N GLY A 109 23.92 -18.14 2.04
CA GLY A 109 24.15 -18.66 3.38
C GLY A 109 24.18 -17.60 4.49
N SER A 110 23.86 -16.34 4.14
CA SER A 110 23.85 -15.20 5.06
C SER A 110 22.43 -14.69 5.28
N SER A 111 22.10 -14.36 6.53
CA SER A 111 20.85 -13.68 6.89
C SER A 111 20.89 -12.16 6.74
N THR A 112 22.01 -11.63 6.24
CA THR A 112 22.20 -10.20 5.98
C THR A 112 22.70 -9.96 4.57
N GLY A 113 22.43 -8.76 4.06
CA GLY A 113 22.81 -8.32 2.71
C GLY A 113 22.94 -6.80 2.62
N THR A 114 23.18 -6.30 1.42
CA THR A 114 23.17 -4.87 1.10
C THR A 114 22.13 -4.62 0.03
N GLY A 115 21.28 -3.62 0.25
CA GLY A 115 20.26 -3.17 -0.69
C GLY A 115 20.43 -1.69 -1.01
N GLN A 116 20.09 -1.29 -2.24
CA GLN A 116 19.86 0.10 -2.57
C GLN A 116 18.36 0.39 -2.49
N VAL A 117 18.01 1.42 -1.73
CA VAL A 117 16.63 1.86 -1.50
C VAL A 117 16.59 3.37 -1.75
N PHE A 118 15.41 3.92 -2.02
CA PHE A 118 15.17 5.30 -1.64
C PHE A 118 15.27 5.42 -0.12
N LYS A 119 15.45 6.63 0.38
CA LYS A 119 15.19 6.94 1.79
C LYS A 119 13.69 6.71 2.06
N VAL A 120 12.99 7.56 2.80
CA VAL A 120 11.52 7.38 2.90
C VAL A 120 10.89 7.48 1.50
N ASN A 121 11.10 8.60 0.82
CA ASN A 121 10.88 8.70 -0.61
C ASN A 121 11.71 9.88 -1.20
N PRO A 122 11.81 10.02 -2.53
CA PRO A 122 12.55 11.10 -3.18
C PRO A 122 12.10 12.52 -2.82
N VAL A 123 10.79 12.78 -2.75
CA VAL A 123 10.26 14.12 -2.43
C VAL A 123 10.57 14.47 -0.98
N GLN A 124 10.34 13.56 -0.05
CA GLN A 124 10.59 13.76 1.38
C GLN A 124 12.07 14.01 1.67
N SER A 125 12.96 13.24 1.06
CA SER A 125 14.39 13.32 1.35
C SER A 125 15.12 14.45 0.64
N SER A 126 14.53 15.03 -0.40
CA SER A 126 15.10 16.15 -1.16
C SER A 126 14.41 17.49 -0.88
N GLY A 127 13.13 17.47 -0.49
CA GLY A 127 12.24 18.63 -0.43
C GLY A 127 11.80 19.14 -1.81
N ASP A 128 12.16 18.44 -2.89
CA ASP A 128 11.87 18.85 -4.25
C ASP A 128 10.49 18.38 -4.69
N GLN A 129 9.53 19.31 -4.66
CA GLN A 129 8.16 19.10 -5.12
C GLN A 129 8.03 19.18 -6.65
N SER A 130 9.12 19.39 -7.40
CA SER A 130 9.10 19.47 -8.87
C SER A 130 9.54 18.18 -9.56
N LEU A 131 9.88 17.14 -8.78
CA LEU A 131 10.22 15.83 -9.33
C LEU A 131 9.04 15.26 -10.13
N THR A 132 9.37 14.51 -11.17
CA THR A 132 8.41 13.84 -12.06
C THR A 132 8.89 12.42 -12.27
N ASP A 133 7.97 11.46 -12.44
CA ASP A 133 8.34 10.05 -12.65
C ASP A 133 9.25 9.85 -13.89
N GLN A 134 8.91 10.47 -15.03
CA GLN A 134 9.62 10.28 -16.31
C GLN A 134 9.78 8.80 -16.73
N LYS A 135 8.82 7.94 -16.41
CA LYS A 135 8.76 6.51 -16.78
C LYS A 135 9.98 5.75 -16.30
N ASP A 136 10.20 5.73 -14.99
CA ASP A 136 11.29 4.98 -14.37
C ASP A 136 12.70 5.41 -14.81
N ALA A 137 12.82 6.62 -15.37
CA ALA A 137 14.12 7.14 -15.75
C ALA A 137 14.97 7.36 -14.49
N ALA A 138 16.12 6.69 -14.42
CA ALA A 138 17.04 6.83 -13.28
C ALA A 138 17.47 8.29 -13.02
N GLY A 139 17.49 9.13 -14.07
CA GLY A 139 17.83 10.55 -13.97
C GLY A 139 16.70 11.45 -13.45
N ALA A 140 15.50 10.91 -13.26
CA ALA A 140 14.34 11.65 -12.75
C ALA A 140 14.46 11.99 -11.26
N VAL A 141 15.27 11.22 -10.53
CA VAL A 141 15.48 11.34 -9.09
C VAL A 141 16.97 11.57 -8.80
N PRO A 142 17.34 12.54 -7.95
CA PRO A 142 18.74 12.78 -7.61
C PRO A 142 19.34 11.58 -6.85
N GLY A 143 20.62 11.29 -7.12
CA GLY A 143 21.36 10.22 -6.43
C GLY A 143 21.36 10.35 -4.89
N SER A 144 21.21 11.57 -4.37
CA SER A 144 21.09 11.85 -2.93
C SER A 144 19.79 11.35 -2.28
N ALA A 145 18.77 10.99 -3.06
CA ALA A 145 17.54 10.38 -2.56
C ALA A 145 17.72 8.88 -2.25
N TYR A 146 18.74 8.25 -2.82
CA TYR A 146 19.07 6.85 -2.55
C TYR A 146 19.92 6.69 -1.29
N ALA A 147 19.82 5.52 -0.67
CA ALA A 147 20.70 5.06 0.38
C ALA A 147 21.07 3.59 0.15
N GLN A 148 22.29 3.21 0.52
CA GLN A 148 22.65 1.81 0.69
C GLN A 148 22.39 1.41 2.14
N VAL A 149 21.63 0.34 2.34
CA VAL A 149 21.19 -0.15 3.64
C VAL A 149 21.56 -1.61 3.84
N GLN A 150 21.69 -2.03 5.09
CA GLN A 150 21.80 -3.44 5.41
C GLN A 150 20.41 -4.09 5.33
N LEU A 151 20.26 -5.08 4.45
CA LEU A 151 19.11 -5.98 4.47
C LEU A 151 19.31 -7.00 5.59
N ARG A 152 18.27 -7.21 6.39
CA ARG A 152 18.29 -8.08 7.57
C ARG A 152 17.28 -9.21 7.41
N ASN A 153 17.40 -10.22 8.26
CA ASN A 153 16.50 -11.36 8.38
C ASN A 153 16.32 -12.20 7.10
N LEU A 154 17.27 -12.17 6.16
CA LEU A 154 17.22 -13.00 4.95
C LEU A 154 17.34 -14.49 5.31
N ASP A 155 16.82 -15.37 4.45
CA ASP A 155 16.85 -16.82 4.64
C ASP A 155 18.14 -17.50 4.13
N GLY A 156 19.04 -16.72 3.50
CA GLY A 156 20.29 -17.21 2.93
C GLY A 156 20.15 -17.87 1.56
N SER A 157 18.97 -17.86 0.94
CA SER A 157 18.72 -18.41 -0.40
C SER A 157 19.34 -17.57 -1.53
N GLY A 158 19.78 -16.35 -1.22
CA GLY A 158 20.18 -15.35 -2.20
C GLY A 158 18.99 -14.59 -2.82
N ARG A 159 17.76 -14.83 -2.37
CA ARG A 159 16.55 -14.09 -2.76
C ARG A 159 16.14 -13.10 -1.67
N LEU A 160 15.22 -12.20 -1.98
CA LEU A 160 14.56 -11.32 -1.02
C LEU A 160 13.45 -12.07 -0.26
N ILE A 161 13.86 -13.11 0.45
CA ILE A 161 13.03 -13.96 1.30
C ILE A 161 13.67 -13.96 2.68
N GLY A 162 12.87 -13.79 3.71
CA GLY A 162 13.34 -13.65 5.07
C GLY A 162 12.28 -13.95 6.11
N ARG A 163 12.61 -13.69 7.38
CA ARG A 163 11.74 -13.99 8.52
C ARG A 163 10.40 -13.26 8.49
N TRP A 164 10.40 -12.02 8.04
CA TRP A 164 9.23 -11.12 8.07
C TRP A 164 8.66 -10.82 6.69
N VAL A 165 9.41 -11.14 5.62
CA VAL A 165 9.04 -10.76 4.26
C VAL A 165 9.38 -11.87 3.28
N ASN A 166 8.44 -12.15 2.39
CA ASN A 166 8.61 -13.04 1.27
C ASN A 166 8.22 -12.32 -0.01
N VAL A 167 9.21 -11.76 -0.73
CA VAL A 167 8.94 -11.09 -2.00
C VAL A 167 8.63 -12.13 -3.06
N ARG A 168 7.37 -12.14 -3.51
CA ARG A 168 6.86 -12.99 -4.57
C ARG A 168 6.75 -12.19 -5.85
N SER A 169 7.79 -12.22 -6.67
CA SER A 169 7.74 -11.69 -8.04
C SER A 169 6.62 -12.40 -8.79
N SER A 170 5.57 -11.66 -9.15
CA SER A 170 4.43 -12.18 -9.90
C SER A 170 4.58 -12.00 -11.40
N THR A 171 5.48 -11.09 -11.78
CA THR A 171 5.82 -10.67 -13.13
C THR A 171 7.30 -10.20 -13.10
N GLY A 172 8.06 -10.44 -14.18
CA GLY A 172 9.47 -10.08 -14.34
C GLY A 172 10.50 -10.87 -13.52
N ASP A 173 11.75 -10.41 -13.55
CA ASP A 173 12.89 -11.10 -12.92
C ASP A 173 12.87 -10.93 -11.39
N ALA A 174 12.70 -12.05 -10.68
CA ALA A 174 12.86 -12.07 -9.24
C ALA A 174 14.30 -11.74 -8.84
N ALA A 175 14.48 -10.75 -7.95
CA ALA A 175 15.77 -10.35 -7.43
C ALA A 175 16.51 -11.56 -6.81
N TYR A 176 17.75 -11.75 -7.25
CA TYR A 176 18.61 -12.83 -6.76
C TYR A 176 20.08 -12.42 -6.80
N SER A 177 20.80 -12.68 -5.71
CA SER A 177 22.22 -12.45 -5.59
C SER A 177 22.87 -13.50 -4.68
N PRO A 178 23.91 -14.25 -5.14
CA PRO A 178 24.63 -15.20 -4.31
C PRO A 178 25.44 -14.54 -3.18
N THR A 179 25.68 -13.23 -3.25
CA THR A 179 26.37 -12.45 -2.20
C THR A 179 25.41 -11.55 -1.41
N ASN A 180 24.08 -11.71 -1.57
CA ASN A 180 23.06 -10.80 -1.03
C ASN A 180 23.35 -9.30 -1.31
N THR A 181 23.79 -8.95 -2.52
CA THR A 181 24.05 -7.58 -2.95
C THR A 181 23.01 -7.18 -4.00
N PHE A 182 22.07 -6.30 -3.64
CA PHE A 182 20.93 -5.90 -4.45
C PHE A 182 20.96 -4.38 -4.68
N LEU A 183 21.88 -3.95 -5.55
CA LEU A 183 22.13 -2.54 -5.85
C LEU A 183 21.50 -2.18 -7.20
N TYR A 184 20.19 -1.93 -7.16
CA TYR A 184 19.39 -1.52 -8.31
C TYR A 184 19.01 -0.04 -8.17
N ASN A 185 18.79 0.63 -9.29
CA ASN A 185 18.12 1.93 -9.31
C ASN A 185 16.70 1.75 -9.84
N ARG A 186 15.90 2.82 -9.78
CA ARG A 186 14.47 2.77 -10.12
C ARG A 186 14.13 2.29 -11.54
N HIS A 187 15.08 2.33 -12.47
CA HIS A 187 14.86 1.82 -13.83
C HIS A 187 14.75 0.29 -13.90
N ASP A 188 15.11 -0.41 -12.83
CA ASP A 188 15.11 -1.87 -12.76
C ASP A 188 14.01 -2.32 -11.80
N ASP A 189 13.04 -3.12 -12.28
CA ASP A 189 11.91 -3.64 -11.47
C ASP A 189 12.35 -4.37 -10.18
N ARG A 190 13.63 -4.79 -10.09
CA ARG A 190 14.17 -5.40 -8.87
C ARG A 190 14.45 -4.37 -7.77
N PHE A 191 14.50 -3.08 -8.08
CA PHE A 191 14.61 -2.01 -7.11
C PHE A 191 13.39 -1.96 -6.20
N GLU A 192 12.18 -1.97 -6.78
CA GLU A 192 10.92 -2.02 -6.05
C GLU A 192 10.85 -3.26 -5.13
N GLN A 193 11.38 -4.41 -5.58
CA GLN A 193 11.49 -5.62 -4.75
C GLN A 193 12.36 -5.38 -3.51
N VAL A 194 13.49 -4.66 -3.65
CA VAL A 194 14.37 -4.31 -2.53
C VAL A 194 13.71 -3.31 -1.59
N MET A 195 13.01 -2.31 -2.13
CA MET A 195 12.20 -1.35 -1.36
C MET A 195 11.15 -2.08 -0.51
N ALA A 196 10.34 -2.94 -1.14
CA ALA A 196 9.32 -3.74 -0.47
C ALA A 196 9.90 -4.63 0.65
N TYR A 197 10.98 -5.36 0.36
CA TYR A 197 11.65 -6.19 1.37
C TYR A 197 12.14 -5.35 2.56
N PHE A 198 12.82 -4.25 2.28
CA PHE A 198 13.39 -3.40 3.31
C PHE A 198 12.31 -2.76 4.18
N TRP A 199 11.31 -2.10 3.59
CA TRP A 199 10.34 -1.31 4.34
C TRP A 199 9.32 -2.15 5.13
N VAL A 200 8.91 -3.31 4.63
CA VAL A 200 8.10 -4.26 5.43
C VAL A 200 8.93 -4.81 6.60
N ASN A 201 10.21 -5.16 6.38
CA ASN A 201 11.09 -5.60 7.45
C ASN A 201 11.31 -4.49 8.49
N GLU A 202 11.54 -3.24 8.06
CA GLU A 202 11.70 -2.08 8.94
C GLU A 202 10.44 -1.82 9.77
N ALA A 203 9.25 -1.88 9.17
CA ALA A 203 7.99 -1.76 9.90
C ALA A 203 7.83 -2.85 10.96
N GLN A 204 8.12 -4.11 10.62
CA GLN A 204 8.03 -5.19 11.60
C GLN A 204 9.07 -5.06 12.73
N GLU A 205 10.30 -4.68 12.41
CA GLU A 205 11.32 -4.40 13.44
C GLU A 205 10.97 -3.18 14.30
N TYR A 206 10.27 -2.19 13.74
CA TYR A 206 9.72 -1.08 14.49
C TYR A 206 8.73 -1.58 15.55
N LEU A 207 7.75 -2.42 15.17
CA LEU A 207 6.82 -3.04 16.12
C LEU A 207 7.55 -3.84 17.22
N GLN A 208 8.53 -4.65 16.85
CA GLN A 208 9.36 -5.39 17.83
C GLN A 208 10.08 -4.44 18.79
N SER A 209 10.60 -3.32 18.29
CA SER A 209 11.30 -2.31 19.09
C SER A 209 10.40 -1.59 20.10
N LEU A 210 9.09 -1.54 19.84
CA LEU A 210 8.08 -1.04 20.78
C LEU A 210 7.73 -2.08 21.87
N GLY A 211 8.22 -3.31 21.74
CA GLY A 211 8.06 -4.39 22.72
C GLY A 211 7.06 -5.47 22.33
N PHE A 212 6.37 -5.36 21.18
CA PHE A 212 5.47 -6.41 20.68
C PHE A 212 6.26 -7.66 20.30
N GLY A 213 5.91 -8.81 20.85
CA GLY A 213 6.67 -10.07 20.68
C GLY A 213 7.75 -10.30 21.72
N SER A 214 7.90 -9.37 22.67
CA SER A 214 8.74 -9.54 23.86
C SER A 214 7.95 -9.25 25.14
N SER A 215 7.87 -7.98 25.53
CA SER A 215 7.15 -7.51 26.71
C SER A 215 5.64 -7.31 26.49
N LEU A 216 5.21 -7.19 25.23
CA LEU A 216 3.81 -7.09 24.81
C LEU A 216 3.47 -8.27 23.89
N ARG A 217 2.16 -8.53 23.72
CA ARG A 217 1.65 -9.56 22.79
C ARG A 217 2.28 -9.36 21.39
N PRO A 218 2.69 -10.42 20.67
CA PRO A 218 3.16 -10.28 19.29
C PRO A 218 2.08 -9.66 18.39
N VAL A 219 2.50 -8.81 17.45
CA VAL A 219 1.67 -8.19 16.41
C VAL A 219 2.30 -8.52 15.07
N ASN A 220 1.50 -9.05 14.12
CA ASN A 220 1.91 -9.43 12.77
C ASN A 220 3.27 -10.13 12.71
N ALA A 221 3.52 -11.04 13.66
CA ALA A 221 4.82 -11.66 13.88
C ALA A 221 5.06 -12.87 12.96
N GLU A 222 4.78 -12.67 11.67
CA GLU A 222 4.91 -13.67 10.61
C GLU A 222 5.45 -13.06 9.31
N SER A 223 5.74 -13.93 8.35
CA SER A 223 6.26 -13.50 7.06
C SER A 223 5.13 -13.05 6.16
N GLN A 224 5.19 -11.80 5.70
CA GLN A 224 4.22 -11.25 4.76
C GLN A 224 4.63 -11.55 3.31
N ASP A 225 3.72 -12.13 2.54
CA ASP A 225 3.92 -12.30 1.10
C ASP A 225 3.71 -10.95 0.40
N VAL A 226 4.75 -10.43 -0.24
CA VAL A 226 4.67 -9.14 -0.96
C VAL A 226 4.76 -9.35 -2.45
N ARG A 227 3.76 -8.89 -3.19
CA ARG A 227 3.65 -9.04 -4.64
C ARG A 227 3.68 -7.67 -5.30
N LEU A 228 4.59 -7.53 -6.26
CA LEU A 228 4.64 -6.34 -7.11
C LEU A 228 3.95 -6.68 -8.43
N ASN A 229 2.99 -5.86 -8.85
CA ASN A 229 2.24 -6.07 -10.07
C ASN A 229 2.86 -5.31 -11.22
N GLN A 230 3.59 -5.97 -12.12
CA GLN A 230 4.11 -5.32 -13.33
C GLN A 230 3.04 -5.02 -14.40
N TYR A 231 1.76 -5.08 -14.04
CA TYR A 231 0.67 -4.65 -14.91
C TYR A 231 0.18 -3.31 -14.36
N GLY A 232 0.61 -2.22 -15.00
CA GLY A 232 0.48 -0.78 -14.64
C GLY A 232 -0.91 -0.29 -14.24
N ILE A 233 -1.46 -0.87 -13.17
CA ILE A 233 -2.65 -0.44 -12.45
C ILE A 233 -2.14 0.22 -11.18
N ASP A 234 -2.55 1.47 -11.00
CA ASP A 234 -2.36 2.29 -9.81
C ASP A 234 -3.33 1.84 -8.71
N ASN A 235 -2.96 0.77 -8.01
CA ASN A 235 -3.71 0.26 -6.86
C ASN A 235 -2.86 -0.74 -6.06
N SER A 236 -2.64 -0.42 -4.78
CA SER A 236 -2.17 -1.38 -3.79
C SER A 236 -3.24 -1.76 -2.79
N PHE A 237 -3.11 -2.98 -2.26
CA PHE A 237 -3.98 -3.48 -1.21
C PHE A 237 -3.33 -4.63 -0.43
N SER A 238 -3.66 -4.73 0.85
CA SER A 238 -3.55 -5.97 1.60
C SER A 238 -4.84 -6.79 1.44
N TRP A 239 -4.70 -8.12 1.31
CA TRP A 239 -5.83 -9.03 1.25
C TRP A 239 -5.78 -10.08 2.37
N ASP A 240 -6.52 -9.81 3.44
CA ASP A 240 -6.75 -10.67 4.60
C ASP A 240 -6.95 -12.17 4.26
N LYS A 241 -7.83 -12.48 3.32
CA LYS A 241 -8.20 -13.85 2.98
C LYS A 241 -7.08 -14.66 2.33
N HIS A 242 -6.09 -13.99 1.75
CA HIS A 242 -4.96 -14.63 1.07
C HIS A 242 -3.60 -14.24 1.64
N ASP A 243 -3.57 -13.42 2.70
CA ASP A 243 -2.38 -13.00 3.45
C ASP A 243 -1.25 -12.53 2.53
N TYR A 244 -1.55 -11.54 1.68
CA TYR A 244 -0.53 -10.89 0.86
C TYR A 244 -0.76 -9.39 0.71
N ILE A 245 0.35 -8.66 0.66
CA ILE A 245 0.42 -7.26 0.27
C ILE A 245 0.68 -7.20 -1.23
N ARG A 246 -0.07 -6.34 -1.91
CA ARG A 246 0.07 -6.13 -3.34
C ARG A 246 0.34 -4.68 -3.62
N LEU A 247 1.39 -4.40 -4.40
CA LEU A 247 1.80 -3.06 -4.77
C LEU A 247 1.54 -2.80 -6.26
N GLY A 248 0.96 -1.63 -6.55
CA GLY A 248 0.62 -1.13 -7.89
C GLY A 248 1.82 -0.59 -8.68
N LYS A 249 1.56 -0.11 -9.89
CA LYS A 249 2.52 0.52 -10.82
C LYS A 249 1.92 1.77 -11.48
N GLY A 250 1.41 2.68 -10.67
CA GLY A 250 0.51 3.75 -11.05
C GLY A 250 1.12 5.14 -11.21
N GLY A 251 1.60 5.49 -12.40
CA GLY A 251 2.29 6.77 -12.57
C GLY A 251 3.70 6.68 -11.97
N VAL A 252 3.85 6.93 -10.67
CA VAL A 252 5.01 6.44 -9.91
C VAL A 252 4.71 5.01 -9.50
N ASP A 253 5.70 4.13 -9.50
CA ASP A 253 5.47 2.79 -8.98
C ASP A 253 5.30 2.84 -7.45
N ASP A 254 4.16 2.35 -6.94
CA ASP A 254 3.76 2.39 -5.52
C ASP A 254 4.87 1.85 -4.58
N ALA A 255 5.64 0.87 -5.05
CA ALA A 255 6.76 0.26 -4.33
C ALA A 255 8.05 1.13 -4.32
N GLU A 256 8.02 2.32 -4.89
CA GLU A 256 9.05 3.34 -4.76
C GLU A 256 8.80 4.32 -3.60
N ASP A 257 7.63 4.30 -2.98
CA ASP A 257 7.33 5.12 -1.80
C ASP A 257 7.23 4.23 -0.55
N ALA A 258 8.10 4.49 0.43
CA ALA A 258 8.09 3.76 1.70
C ALA A 258 6.76 3.86 2.43
N GLU A 259 6.11 5.03 2.34
CA GLU A 259 4.88 5.28 3.09
C GLU A 259 3.72 4.48 2.53
N VAL A 260 3.68 4.26 1.22
CA VAL A 260 2.75 3.34 0.57
C VAL A 260 2.97 1.90 1.04
N ILE A 261 4.22 1.42 0.99
CA ILE A 261 4.56 0.05 1.41
C ILE A 261 4.14 -0.20 2.86
N VAL A 262 4.42 0.75 3.75
CA VAL A 262 4.12 0.63 5.17
C VAL A 262 2.63 0.83 5.47
N HIS A 263 1.91 1.65 4.69
CA HIS A 263 0.46 1.78 4.78
C HIS A 263 -0.21 0.40 4.57
N GLU A 264 0.16 -0.31 3.51
CA GLU A 264 -0.37 -1.65 3.22
C GLU A 264 0.02 -2.68 4.28
N TYR A 265 1.24 -2.58 4.81
CA TYR A 265 1.65 -3.38 5.96
C TYR A 265 0.81 -3.08 7.21
N GLY A 266 0.37 -1.82 7.38
CA GLY A 266 -0.55 -1.41 8.45
C GLY A 266 -1.88 -2.15 8.41
N HIS A 267 -2.42 -2.44 7.22
CA HIS A 267 -3.61 -3.29 7.10
C HIS A 267 -3.35 -4.72 7.60
N ALA A 268 -2.21 -5.33 7.22
CA ALA A 268 -1.85 -6.66 7.73
C ALA A 268 -1.66 -6.68 9.25
N VAL A 269 -1.11 -5.59 9.82
CA VAL A 269 -1.03 -5.40 11.26
C VAL A 269 -2.41 -5.40 11.91
N HIS A 270 -3.34 -4.62 11.37
CA HIS A 270 -4.67 -4.50 11.97
C HIS A 270 -5.46 -5.81 11.88
N ASP A 271 -5.42 -6.49 10.73
CA ASP A 271 -6.10 -7.79 10.55
C ASP A 271 -5.52 -8.87 11.48
N ALA A 272 -4.19 -8.90 11.66
CA ALA A 272 -3.55 -9.82 12.61
C ALA A 272 -3.98 -9.59 14.08
N GLN A 273 -4.37 -8.36 14.43
CA GLN A 273 -4.87 -8.03 15.77
C GLN A 273 -6.37 -8.31 15.90
N VAL A 274 -7.15 -8.00 14.87
CA VAL A 274 -8.60 -8.10 14.85
C VAL A 274 -9.06 -8.77 13.54
N PRO A 275 -9.13 -10.11 13.50
CA PRO A 275 -9.51 -10.83 12.29
C PRO A 275 -10.86 -10.36 11.73
N GLY A 276 -10.88 -9.99 10.44
CA GLY A 276 -12.08 -9.49 9.76
C GLY A 276 -12.40 -8.02 10.06
N TYR A 277 -11.41 -7.23 10.50
CA TYR A 277 -11.54 -5.80 10.70
C TYR A 277 -12.05 -5.06 9.44
N GLY A 278 -12.65 -3.88 9.63
CA GLY A 278 -13.20 -3.10 8.52
C GLY A 278 -14.61 -3.50 8.11
N ALA A 279 -15.36 -4.19 8.99
CA ALA A 279 -16.73 -4.64 8.72
C ALA A 279 -17.77 -3.50 8.70
N SER A 280 -17.37 -2.27 9.06
CA SER A 280 -18.17 -1.04 9.00
C SER A 280 -17.40 0.10 8.33
N LEU A 281 -18.09 1.18 7.95
CA LEU A 281 -17.43 2.37 7.38
C LEU A 281 -16.43 3.01 8.35
N ASP A 282 -16.79 3.09 9.63
CA ASP A 282 -15.91 3.62 10.67
C ASP A 282 -14.70 2.70 10.86
N ALA A 283 -14.89 1.38 10.97
CA ALA A 283 -13.79 0.44 11.09
C ALA A 283 -12.86 0.49 9.86
N GLY A 284 -13.42 0.57 8.65
CA GLY A 284 -12.64 0.74 7.43
C GLY A 284 -11.82 2.03 7.46
N ALA A 285 -12.44 3.15 7.84
CA ALA A 285 -11.76 4.43 7.97
C ALA A 285 -10.68 4.45 9.06
N ILE A 286 -10.88 3.77 10.20
CA ILE A 286 -9.83 3.58 11.22
C ILE A 286 -8.67 2.76 10.65
N GLY A 287 -8.96 1.73 9.84
CA GLY A 287 -7.96 0.93 9.15
C GLY A 287 -7.07 1.75 8.21
N GLU A 288 -7.68 2.53 7.32
CA GLU A 288 -6.97 3.47 6.43
C GLU A 288 -6.12 4.47 7.21
N ALA A 289 -6.72 5.05 8.25
CA ALA A 289 -6.07 6.04 9.10
C ALA A 289 -4.87 5.47 9.88
N PHE A 290 -4.95 4.22 10.32
CA PHE A 290 -3.84 3.53 10.97
C PHE A 290 -2.72 3.24 9.98
N GLY A 291 -3.03 2.81 8.75
CA GLY A 291 -2.05 2.66 7.68
C GLY A 291 -1.26 3.95 7.43
N ASP A 292 -1.97 5.07 7.24
CA ASP A 292 -1.35 6.40 7.06
C ASP A 292 -0.47 6.81 8.25
N TYR A 293 -0.97 6.65 9.47
CA TYR A 293 -0.24 7.01 10.68
C TYR A 293 1.01 6.13 10.87
N LEU A 294 0.89 4.81 10.65
CA LEU A 294 2.00 3.87 10.77
C LEU A 294 3.09 4.17 9.73
N ALA A 295 2.69 4.47 8.49
CA ALA A 295 3.59 4.86 7.42
C ALA A 295 4.49 6.04 7.82
N VAL A 296 3.87 7.13 8.27
CA VAL A 296 4.58 8.34 8.71
C VAL A 296 5.48 8.04 9.91
N THR A 297 4.99 7.36 10.95
CA THR A 297 5.81 7.14 12.16
C THR A 297 7.01 6.21 11.90
N VAL A 298 6.84 5.16 11.10
CA VAL A 298 7.93 4.25 10.70
C VAL A 298 8.94 4.98 9.81
N GLY A 299 8.46 5.78 8.85
CA GLY A 299 9.29 6.62 7.99
C GLY A 299 10.16 7.58 8.80
N LEU A 300 9.57 8.35 9.72
CA LEU A 300 10.28 9.28 10.60
C LEU A 300 11.27 8.59 11.54
N SER A 301 10.86 7.47 12.15
CA SER A 301 11.73 6.68 13.02
C SER A 301 12.95 6.15 12.26
N THR A 302 12.74 5.67 11.04
CA THR A 302 13.79 5.14 10.17
C THR A 302 14.72 6.24 9.70
N ALA A 303 14.18 7.38 9.27
CA ALA A 303 14.97 8.54 8.88
C ALA A 303 15.86 9.02 10.03
N SER A 304 15.31 9.12 11.24
CA SER A 304 16.07 9.46 12.44
C SER A 304 17.21 8.47 12.71
N ARG A 305 16.94 7.15 12.65
CA ARG A 305 17.93 6.10 12.91
C ARG A 305 19.09 6.10 11.92
N TYR A 306 18.84 6.38 10.64
CA TYR A 306 19.88 6.45 9.61
C TYR A 306 20.45 7.86 9.40
N GLY A 307 19.93 8.89 10.08
CA GLY A 307 20.32 10.28 9.88
C GLY A 307 19.93 10.81 8.49
N TRP A 308 18.83 10.32 7.93
CA TRP A 308 18.30 10.81 6.66
C TRP A 308 17.55 12.14 6.85
N PRO A 309 17.67 13.06 5.88
CA PRO A 309 16.95 14.32 5.94
C PRO A 309 15.44 14.10 5.76
N VAL A 310 14.64 14.90 6.46
CA VAL A 310 13.18 15.00 6.29
C VAL A 310 12.90 16.45 5.89
N LEU A 311 12.65 16.67 4.59
CA LEU A 311 12.60 18.00 3.97
C LEU A 311 11.24 18.33 3.35
N ALA A 312 10.30 17.40 3.35
CA ALA A 312 8.88 17.65 3.11
C ALA A 312 8.11 17.70 4.45
N PRO A 313 6.87 18.23 4.48
CA PRO A 313 6.08 18.27 5.70
C PRO A 313 5.83 16.86 6.26
N GLU A 314 6.21 16.62 7.51
CA GLU A 314 6.04 15.31 8.18
C GLU A 314 4.64 14.68 8.10
N PRO A 315 3.50 15.41 8.14
CA PRO A 315 2.17 14.80 8.08
C PRO A 315 1.64 14.57 6.65
N CYS A 316 2.49 14.76 5.63
CA CYS A 316 2.19 14.38 4.25
C CYS A 316 2.41 12.87 4.11
N VAL A 317 1.48 12.19 3.43
CA VAL A 317 1.56 10.74 3.20
C VAL A 317 1.75 10.51 1.71
N ALA A 318 2.72 9.65 1.37
CA ALA A 318 2.98 9.15 0.03
C ALA A 318 3.34 10.26 -0.97
N ASP A 319 4.21 11.18 -0.55
CA ASP A 319 4.52 12.40 -1.30
C ASP A 319 5.08 12.13 -2.70
N TRP A 320 5.92 11.09 -2.83
CA TRP A 320 6.53 10.74 -4.11
C TRP A 320 5.52 10.09 -5.03
N ASP A 321 4.73 9.15 -4.52
CA ASP A 321 3.65 8.54 -5.30
C ASP A 321 2.66 9.61 -5.82
N SER A 322 2.39 10.61 -4.98
CA SER A 322 1.41 11.67 -5.21
C SER A 322 1.71 12.65 -6.33
N ILE A 323 2.97 12.75 -6.78
CA ILE A 323 3.34 13.69 -7.85
C ILE A 323 2.60 13.40 -9.16
N SER A 324 2.17 12.16 -9.36
CA SER A 324 1.56 11.70 -10.60
C SER A 324 0.08 12.08 -10.74
N TYR A 325 -0.59 12.35 -9.62
CA TYR A 325 -2.04 12.57 -9.60
C TYR A 325 -2.50 13.81 -8.82
N THR A 326 -1.61 14.51 -8.11
CA THR A 326 -1.94 15.77 -7.43
C THR A 326 -1.51 16.99 -8.24
N SER A 327 -2.33 18.04 -8.22
CA SER A 327 -2.08 19.29 -8.96
C SER A 327 -1.59 20.45 -8.08
N THR A 328 -1.53 20.24 -6.77
CA THR A 328 -1.16 21.24 -5.77
C THR A 328 0.01 20.76 -4.94
N VAL A 329 0.88 21.69 -4.53
CA VAL A 329 1.98 21.43 -3.60
C VAL A 329 1.60 21.81 -2.16
N PRO A 330 2.08 21.08 -1.14
CA PRO A 330 2.87 19.85 -1.24
C PRO A 330 2.06 18.70 -1.87
N HIS A 331 2.71 17.86 -2.66
CA HIS A 331 2.14 16.64 -3.20
C HIS A 331 1.95 15.67 -2.04
N CYS A 332 0.70 15.49 -1.60
CA CYS A 332 0.33 14.53 -0.57
C CYS A 332 -0.89 13.75 -1.05
N LEU A 333 -0.89 12.43 -0.87
CA LEU A 333 -2.06 11.61 -1.17
C LEU A 333 -3.16 11.96 -0.18
N ARG A 334 -2.76 12.04 1.10
CA ARG A 334 -3.55 12.52 2.22
C ARG A 334 -2.65 13.31 3.16
N ARG A 335 -3.29 14.15 3.97
CA ARG A 335 -2.63 14.87 5.06
C ARG A 335 -3.26 14.48 6.39
N ILE A 336 -2.44 14.03 7.33
CA ILE A 336 -2.86 13.67 8.69
C ILE A 336 -2.89 14.90 9.63
N ASP A 337 -2.98 16.11 9.06
CA ASP A 337 -3.11 17.38 9.76
C ASP A 337 -4.10 18.36 9.06
N SER A 338 -5.03 17.82 8.27
CA SER A 338 -5.94 18.58 7.38
C SER A 338 -6.97 19.47 8.08
N GLY A 339 -7.22 19.25 9.36
CA GLY A 339 -8.20 19.97 10.19
C GLY A 339 -9.61 19.40 10.16
N LEU A 340 -9.82 18.24 9.52
CA LEU A 340 -11.14 17.63 9.37
C LEU A 340 -11.70 17.19 10.73
N VAL A 341 -13.01 17.32 10.90
CA VAL A 341 -13.76 16.85 12.07
C VAL A 341 -14.87 15.88 11.65
N LEU A 342 -15.52 15.23 12.62
CA LEU A 342 -16.55 14.22 12.37
C LEU A 342 -17.68 14.70 11.43
N GLU A 343 -18.01 16.00 11.47
CA GLU A 343 -19.03 16.62 10.64
C GLU A 343 -18.64 16.76 9.16
N ASP A 344 -17.35 16.64 8.83
CA ASP A 344 -16.84 16.74 7.46
C ASP A 344 -16.90 15.42 6.68
N ARG A 345 -17.38 14.33 7.32
CA ARG A 345 -17.43 12.98 6.75
C ARG A 345 -18.14 12.93 5.38
N ARG A 346 -17.67 12.02 4.54
CA ARG A 346 -18.17 11.77 3.18
C ARG A 346 -18.60 10.32 2.93
N ASN A 347 -18.57 9.47 3.95
CA ASN A 347 -18.82 8.02 3.84
C ASN A 347 -17.83 7.34 2.89
N GLN A 348 -16.56 7.74 2.98
CA GLN A 348 -15.45 7.17 2.21
C GLN A 348 -14.30 6.89 3.16
N VAL A 349 -13.86 5.64 3.25
CA VAL A 349 -12.88 5.20 4.25
C VAL A 349 -11.59 6.01 4.23
N HIS A 350 -11.02 6.31 3.06
CA HIS A 350 -9.79 7.12 2.96
C HIS A 350 -9.99 8.57 3.38
N TYR A 351 -11.11 9.19 2.99
CA TYR A 351 -11.38 10.59 3.32
C TYR A 351 -11.73 10.73 4.80
N ASP A 352 -12.63 9.88 5.30
CA ASP A 352 -13.09 9.89 6.68
C ASP A 352 -11.97 9.44 7.63
N GLY A 353 -11.05 8.60 7.14
CA GLY A 353 -9.84 8.18 7.86
C GLY A 353 -8.93 9.35 8.23
N MET A 354 -8.87 10.43 7.42
CA MET A 354 -8.08 11.62 7.77
C MET A 354 -8.50 12.29 9.08
N ILE A 355 -9.77 12.14 9.48
CA ILE A 355 -10.28 12.63 10.77
C ILE A 355 -9.61 11.84 11.91
N TRP A 356 -9.56 10.51 11.77
CA TRP A 356 -8.96 9.63 12.76
C TRP A 356 -7.43 9.77 12.80
N SER A 357 -6.75 9.73 11.66
CA SER A 357 -5.28 9.82 11.59
C SER A 357 -4.77 11.15 12.12
N GLN A 358 -5.54 12.24 11.94
CA GLN A 358 -5.21 13.51 12.58
C GLN A 358 -5.41 13.51 14.10
N ALA A 359 -6.42 12.83 14.63
CA ALA A 359 -6.49 12.62 16.09
C ALA A 359 -5.23 11.88 16.58
N LEU A 360 -4.79 10.85 15.87
CA LEU A 360 -3.57 10.09 16.22
C LEU A 360 -2.33 10.99 16.21
N TRP A 361 -2.18 11.84 15.18
CA TRP A 361 -1.09 12.79 15.07
C TRP A 361 -1.11 13.83 16.19
N ASP A 362 -2.28 14.40 16.52
CA ASP A 362 -2.41 15.36 17.62
C ASP A 362 -2.10 14.73 18.98
N ILE A 363 -2.53 13.48 19.22
CA ILE A 363 -2.24 12.77 20.47
C ILE A 363 -0.74 12.50 20.60
N ARG A 364 -0.07 12.09 19.52
CA ARG A 364 1.39 11.96 19.47
C ARG A 364 2.10 13.21 19.98
N GLN A 365 1.69 14.39 19.52
CA GLN A 365 2.27 15.67 19.97
C GLN A 365 1.95 15.97 21.44
N ARG A 366 0.75 15.60 21.91
CA ARG A 366 0.37 15.77 23.33
C ARG A 366 1.18 14.86 24.26
N TYR A 367 1.53 13.65 23.82
CA TYR A 367 2.45 12.79 24.58
C TYR A 367 3.81 13.45 24.76
N VAL A 368 4.36 14.01 23.66
CA VAL A 368 5.63 14.77 23.72
C VAL A 368 5.52 15.97 24.65
N ALA A 369 4.42 16.72 24.61
CA ALA A 369 4.18 17.85 25.50
C ALA A 369 4.10 17.45 27.00
N LEU A 370 3.77 16.20 27.30
CA LEU A 370 3.79 15.63 28.65
C LEU A 370 5.17 15.06 29.06
N GLY A 371 6.18 15.15 28.20
CA GLY A 371 7.51 14.61 28.44
C GLY A 371 7.66 13.11 28.13
N LEU A 372 6.67 12.51 27.47
CA LEU A 372 6.77 11.16 26.91
C LEU A 372 7.38 11.21 25.51
N THR A 373 7.65 10.05 24.94
CA THR A 373 8.14 9.92 23.57
C THR A 373 7.00 9.62 22.60
N THR A 374 7.23 9.88 21.32
CA THR A 374 6.29 9.45 20.26
C THR A 374 6.13 7.93 20.22
N ARG A 375 7.18 7.20 20.62
CA ARG A 375 7.18 5.73 20.75
C ARG A 375 6.27 5.24 21.88
N ASP A 376 6.14 6.02 22.97
CA ASP A 376 5.20 5.69 24.04
C ASP A 376 3.75 5.78 23.54
N TRP A 377 3.45 6.74 22.67
CA TRP A 377 2.15 6.84 22.01
C TRP A 377 1.92 5.69 21.02
N ASP A 378 2.87 5.43 20.12
CA ASP A 378 2.74 4.34 19.15
C ASP A 378 2.50 3.00 19.83
N ARG A 379 3.21 2.74 20.94
CA ARG A 379 3.00 1.56 21.78
C ARG A 379 1.58 1.51 22.34
N THR A 380 1.08 2.60 22.91
CA THR A 380 -0.29 2.67 23.47
C THR A 380 -1.35 2.46 22.38
N LEU A 381 -1.21 3.12 21.23
CA LEU A 381 -2.13 3.03 20.10
C LEU A 381 -2.17 1.61 19.50
N ILE A 382 -1.02 0.99 19.28
CA ILE A 382 -0.99 -0.36 18.69
C ILE A 382 -1.49 -1.38 19.71
N ASP A 383 -1.19 -1.22 21.00
CA ASP A 383 -1.68 -2.15 22.03
C ASP A 383 -3.18 -1.99 22.33
N SER A 384 -3.77 -0.80 22.08
CA SER A 384 -5.21 -0.60 22.24
C SER A 384 -6.03 -1.33 21.17
N GLN A 385 -5.51 -1.50 19.95
CA GLN A 385 -6.20 -2.15 18.84
C GLN A 385 -6.62 -3.60 19.15
N PHE A 386 -5.91 -4.30 20.05
CA PHE A 386 -6.34 -5.63 20.52
C PHE A 386 -7.70 -5.64 21.25
N GLY A 387 -8.19 -4.48 21.69
CA GLY A 387 -9.49 -4.32 22.31
C GLY A 387 -10.60 -3.92 21.33
N TYR A 388 -10.31 -3.78 20.04
CA TYR A 388 -11.33 -3.45 19.03
C TYR A 388 -12.10 -4.70 18.57
N ALA A 389 -13.19 -4.45 17.86
CA ALA A 389 -14.05 -5.42 17.20
C ALA A 389 -14.06 -5.15 15.68
N PRO A 390 -14.45 -6.14 14.85
CA PRO A 390 -14.47 -6.01 13.40
C PRO A 390 -15.17 -4.77 12.83
N ASP A 391 -16.21 -4.29 13.52
CA ASP A 391 -17.09 -3.19 13.12
C ASP A 391 -16.97 -1.93 13.99
N THR A 392 -15.94 -1.85 14.85
CA THR A 392 -15.71 -0.75 15.82
C THR A 392 -15.92 0.63 15.22
N SER A 393 -16.74 1.45 15.92
CA SER A 393 -16.95 2.86 15.60
C SER A 393 -15.81 3.77 16.08
N PHE A 394 -15.75 5.01 15.59
CA PHE A 394 -14.76 5.99 16.07
C PHE A 394 -14.85 6.23 17.58
N SER A 395 -16.07 6.34 18.15
CA SER A 395 -16.25 6.56 19.59
C SER A 395 -15.74 5.38 20.42
N GLU A 396 -16.04 4.15 19.99
CA GLU A 396 -15.60 2.93 20.70
C GLU A 396 -14.08 2.76 20.62
N ALA A 397 -13.47 2.97 19.45
CA ALA A 397 -12.02 2.93 19.31
C ALA A 397 -11.33 4.00 20.19
N ALA A 398 -11.92 5.19 20.27
CA ALA A 398 -11.41 6.29 21.09
C ALA A 398 -11.50 5.95 22.59
N GLU A 399 -12.60 5.34 23.02
CA GLU A 399 -12.78 4.86 24.39
C GLU A 399 -11.77 3.77 24.77
N VAL A 400 -11.61 2.76 23.92
CA VAL A 400 -10.66 1.66 24.15
C VAL A 400 -9.21 2.20 24.21
N THR A 401 -8.85 3.14 23.33
CA THR A 401 -7.52 3.77 23.33
C THR A 401 -7.29 4.64 24.57
N TYR A 402 -8.32 5.38 24.99
CA TYR A 402 -8.28 6.13 26.25
C TYR A 402 -8.10 5.20 27.45
N GLN A 403 -8.85 4.10 27.52
CA GLN A 403 -8.78 3.15 28.62
C GLN A 403 -7.40 2.49 28.67
N LYS A 404 -6.83 2.13 27.52
CA LYS A 404 -5.45 1.60 27.44
C LYS A 404 -4.43 2.58 28.03
N ALA A 405 -4.52 3.86 27.68
CA ALA A 405 -3.65 4.90 28.22
C ALA A 405 -3.87 5.09 29.73
N LEU A 406 -5.12 5.05 30.19
CA LEU A 406 -5.47 5.18 31.61
C LEU A 406 -4.86 4.04 32.44
N ASP A 407 -4.99 2.81 31.97
CA ASP A 407 -4.54 1.61 32.68
C ASP A 407 -3.01 1.50 32.73
N THR A 408 -2.31 1.98 31.70
CA THR A 408 -0.86 1.80 31.57
C THR A 408 -0.05 3.02 31.95
N GLN A 409 -0.60 4.23 31.81
CA GLN A 409 0.14 5.49 31.92
C GLN A 409 -0.56 6.53 32.83
N GLY A 410 -1.80 6.25 33.28
CA GLY A 410 -2.52 7.06 34.25
C GLY A 410 -3.33 8.22 33.66
N ALA A 411 -4.03 8.93 34.55
CA ALA A 411 -5.09 9.86 34.18
C ALA A 411 -4.64 11.05 33.33
N ALA A 412 -3.43 11.58 33.54
CA ALA A 412 -2.93 12.73 32.78
C ALA A 412 -2.71 12.38 31.30
N VAL A 413 -2.19 11.19 31.02
CA VAL A 413 -1.93 10.71 29.66
C VAL A 413 -3.24 10.31 28.98
N ALA A 414 -4.14 9.64 29.71
CA ALA A 414 -5.48 9.36 29.21
C ALA A 414 -6.25 10.64 28.85
N ALA A 415 -6.14 11.70 29.65
CA ALA A 415 -6.75 13.00 29.34
C ALA A 415 -6.21 13.60 28.04
N ALA A 416 -4.91 13.43 27.73
CA ALA A 416 -4.34 13.84 26.45
C ALA A 416 -4.92 13.06 25.26
N VAL A 417 -5.12 11.75 25.40
CA VAL A 417 -5.81 10.91 24.40
C VAL A 417 -7.23 11.41 24.16
N ARG A 418 -8.02 11.58 25.23
CA ARG A 418 -9.40 12.10 25.15
C ARG A 418 -9.44 13.47 24.47
N ALA A 419 -8.50 14.37 24.80
CA ALA A 419 -8.44 15.70 24.23
C ALA A 419 -8.07 15.70 22.73
N GLY A 420 -7.26 14.75 22.27
CA GLY A 420 -6.94 14.60 20.85
C GLY A 420 -8.15 14.14 20.03
N PHE A 421 -8.88 13.14 20.51
CA PHE A 421 -10.14 12.71 19.88
C PHE A 421 -11.21 13.79 19.93
N ALA A 422 -11.37 14.49 21.06
CA ALA A 422 -12.32 15.60 21.17
C ALA A 422 -12.01 16.76 20.22
N ALA A 423 -10.74 17.00 19.88
CA ALA A 423 -10.36 18.03 18.88
C ALA A 423 -10.87 17.70 17.46
N ARG A 424 -11.20 16.43 17.21
CA ARG A 424 -11.83 15.92 15.97
C ARG A 424 -13.33 15.65 16.13
N HIS A 425 -13.91 16.11 17.24
CA HIS A 425 -15.30 15.90 17.64
C HIS A 425 -15.69 14.41 17.81
N ILE A 426 -14.72 13.58 18.17
CA ILE A 426 -14.95 12.18 18.54
C ILE A 426 -15.09 12.13 20.07
N TYR A 427 -16.31 11.85 20.54
CA TYR A 427 -16.65 11.81 21.96
C TYR A 427 -17.09 10.41 22.38
N PHE A 428 -16.80 10.05 23.63
CA PHE A 428 -17.12 8.77 24.25
C PHE A 428 -17.28 8.92 25.77
#